data_AF-A0A1I3ZVK2-F1
#
_entry.id   AF-A0A1I3ZVK2-F1
#
_cell.length_a   1.000
_cell.length_b   1.000
_cell.length_c   1.000
_cell.angle_alpha   90.00
_cell.angle_beta   90.00
_cell.angle_gamma   90.00
#
_symmetry.space_group_name_H-M   'P 1'
#
loop_
_entity.id
_entity.type
_entity.pdbx_description
1 polymer ?
#
loop_
_entity_poly.entity_id
_entity_poly.type
_entity_poly.pdbx_seq_one_letter_code
_entity_poly.pdbx_strand_id
1 'polypeptide(L)'
;MGLAPYGEPKYVDLILDNLLDLKDDGTFRLNMDYFNYCTGLTMTNKKFDKLFGAPPRKSESEITQREMDIAASIQKVTEMVVLRLAKTIRAETDCQYLCLAGGVALNCVANGELLRAGIFDDIWIQPAAGDAGGALGAALAVWHDLHNGERKLNSSDSMQGSYLGPHFEREEIHTRLDKVGAVYKILEDKALMPQLAEILDNDNVVGWFQGRMEFGPRALGGRSIIGNPRSTKMQSQMNLKIKYRESFRPFAPSVLIEDVNKYFKHDRPSPYMLLVAPVTEEIRTPMTKEQEKLFGIEKLNIPRSELPAITHVDYSARIQTIHPETNPRYYQLVSAFKAQSGCSVLVNTSFNVRGEPIVCTPEDAYRCFMRTEMDYLVIENFLMAKSDQPKIEKDKSWMDEFELD
;
A
#
# COMPACT_ATOMS: atom_id res chain seq x y z
N MET A 1 -11.34 3.59 3.72
CA MET A 1 -10.29 2.64 4.13
C MET A 1 -9.25 3.25 5.06
N GLY A 2 -8.29 4.06 4.61
CA GLY A 2 -7.15 4.50 5.46
C GLY A 2 -7.52 5.32 6.71
N LEU A 3 -8.63 6.06 6.67
CA LEU A 3 -9.15 6.85 7.80
C LEU A 3 -10.10 6.04 8.71
N ALA A 4 -10.58 4.87 8.26
CA ALA A 4 -11.61 4.10 8.97
C ALA A 4 -11.20 3.67 10.40
N PRO A 5 -9.94 3.25 10.68
CA PRO A 5 -9.53 2.85 12.03
C PRO A 5 -9.59 3.96 13.09
N TYR A 6 -9.80 5.22 12.68
CA TYR A 6 -9.88 6.37 13.57
C TYR A 6 -11.31 6.77 13.93
N GLY A 7 -12.30 6.17 13.27
CA GLY A 7 -13.71 6.49 13.46
C GLY A 7 -14.49 5.37 14.15
N GLU A 8 -15.70 5.70 14.57
CA GLU A 8 -16.70 4.73 14.99
C GLU A 8 -17.72 4.55 13.85
N PRO A 9 -18.14 3.31 13.53
CA PRO A 9 -19.07 3.03 12.43
C PRO A 9 -20.53 3.37 12.78
N LYS A 10 -20.79 4.57 13.30
CA LYS A 10 -22.09 5.00 13.83
C LYS A 10 -23.13 5.37 12.77
N TYR A 11 -22.73 5.50 11.51
CA TYR A 11 -23.62 5.84 10.39
C TYR A 11 -24.00 4.62 9.53
N VAL A 12 -23.72 3.39 9.99
CA VAL A 12 -24.05 2.17 9.23
C VAL A 12 -25.54 2.11 8.91
N ASP A 13 -26.41 2.26 9.92
CA ASP A 13 -27.86 2.22 9.73
C ASP A 13 -28.33 3.37 8.83
N LEU A 14 -27.79 4.58 9.03
CA LEU A 14 -28.09 5.75 8.20
C LEU A 14 -27.79 5.49 6.72
N ILE A 15 -26.67 4.82 6.41
CA ILE A 15 -26.28 4.44 5.05
C ILE A 15 -27.23 3.40 4.48
N LEU A 16 -27.54 2.34 5.23
CA LEU A 16 -28.43 1.25 4.79
C LEU A 16 -29.88 1.72 4.61
N ASP A 17 -30.34 2.67 5.41
CA ASP A 17 -31.72 3.17 5.36
C ASP A 17 -31.94 4.18 4.21
N ASN A 18 -30.89 4.87 3.75
CA ASN A 18 -31.02 6.02 2.84
C ASN A 18 -30.25 5.90 1.53
N LEU A 19 -29.03 5.36 1.57
CA LEU A 19 -28.09 5.39 0.43
C LEU A 19 -28.02 4.08 -0.34
N LEU A 20 -28.25 2.95 0.34
CA LEU A 20 -27.99 1.63 -0.20
C LEU A 20 -29.10 0.66 0.23
N ASP A 21 -29.91 0.21 -0.73
CA ASP A 21 -30.82 -0.90 -0.52
C ASP A 21 -30.06 -2.23 -0.69
N LEU A 22 -29.52 -2.77 0.40
CA LEU A 22 -28.74 -4.02 0.43
C LEU A 22 -29.63 -5.21 0.79
N LYS A 23 -29.69 -6.19 -0.11
CA LYS A 23 -30.47 -7.43 0.07
C LYS A 23 -29.68 -8.50 0.80
N ASP A 24 -30.38 -9.54 1.24
CA ASP A 24 -29.78 -10.65 2.00
C ASP A 24 -28.80 -11.47 1.16
N ASP A 25 -29.07 -11.60 -0.15
CA ASP A 25 -28.18 -12.22 -1.14
C ASP A 25 -26.98 -11.32 -1.53
N GLY A 26 -26.85 -10.15 -0.93
CA GLY A 26 -25.78 -9.21 -1.20
C GLY A 26 -25.97 -8.37 -2.45
N THR A 27 -27.00 -8.61 -3.27
CA THR A 27 -27.37 -7.67 -4.33
C THR A 27 -27.78 -6.35 -3.71
N PHE A 28 -27.52 -5.25 -4.42
CA PHE A 28 -27.82 -3.93 -3.88
C PHE A 28 -28.13 -2.91 -4.96
N ARG A 29 -28.84 -1.87 -4.55
CA ARG A 29 -29.09 -0.68 -5.37
C ARG A 29 -28.72 0.58 -4.61
N LEU A 30 -27.96 1.46 -5.25
CA LEU A 30 -27.68 2.79 -4.72
C LEU A 30 -28.87 3.72 -4.94
N ASN A 31 -29.17 4.52 -3.93
CA ASN A 31 -30.13 5.61 -4.04
C ASN A 31 -29.46 6.82 -4.70
N MET A 32 -29.65 6.92 -6.03
CA MET A 32 -29.00 7.93 -6.86
C MET A 32 -29.40 9.38 -6.51
N ASP A 33 -30.45 9.59 -5.73
CA ASP A 33 -30.83 10.91 -5.23
C ASP A 33 -29.71 11.61 -4.44
N TYR A 34 -28.80 10.87 -3.83
CA TYR A 34 -27.72 11.39 -2.98
C TYR A 34 -26.39 11.56 -3.72
N PHE A 35 -26.30 11.07 -4.96
CA PHE A 35 -25.06 11.05 -5.73
C PHE A 35 -25.15 11.97 -6.96
N ASN A 36 -24.00 12.40 -7.48
CA ASN A 36 -23.93 13.30 -8.64
C ASN A 36 -22.93 12.83 -9.72
N TYR A 37 -22.19 11.75 -9.49
CA TYR A 37 -21.11 11.31 -10.38
C TYR A 37 -21.57 10.88 -11.79
N CYS A 38 -22.86 10.60 -11.99
CA CYS A 38 -23.41 10.29 -13.32
C CYS A 38 -23.66 11.55 -14.18
N THR A 39 -23.78 12.73 -13.56
CA THR A 39 -24.28 13.94 -14.24
C THR A 39 -23.48 15.21 -13.93
N GLY A 40 -22.53 15.15 -12.98
CA GLY A 40 -21.72 16.28 -12.57
C GLY A 40 -20.30 15.86 -12.21
N LEU A 41 -19.51 16.84 -11.77
CA LEU A 41 -18.07 16.68 -11.46
C LEU A 41 -17.81 16.33 -9.98
N THR A 42 -18.83 15.91 -9.25
CA THR A 42 -18.74 15.60 -7.81
C THR A 42 -19.37 14.24 -7.52
N MET A 43 -18.85 13.54 -6.50
CA MET A 43 -19.37 12.23 -6.13
C MET A 43 -20.76 12.32 -5.48
N THR A 44 -20.94 13.28 -4.57
CA THR A 44 -22.13 13.46 -3.74
C THR A 44 -22.82 14.81 -4.03
N ASN A 45 -24.01 15.01 -3.49
CA ASN A 45 -24.77 16.26 -3.64
C ASN A 45 -25.31 16.80 -2.30
N LYS A 46 -26.03 17.92 -2.33
CA LYS A 46 -26.60 18.58 -1.14
C LYS A 46 -27.51 17.70 -0.28
N LYS A 47 -28.16 16.66 -0.84
CA LYS A 47 -28.94 15.71 -0.03
C LYS A 47 -28.01 14.85 0.82
N PHE A 48 -26.86 14.43 0.29
CA PHE A 48 -25.83 13.72 1.05
C PHE A 48 -25.27 14.62 2.15
N ASP A 49 -24.98 15.88 1.83
CA ASP A 49 -24.49 16.86 2.81
C ASP A 49 -25.46 16.99 3.98
N LYS A 50 -26.76 17.12 3.68
CA LYS A 50 -27.81 17.19 4.70
C LYS A 50 -27.90 15.89 5.52
N LEU A 51 -27.75 14.74 4.88
CA LEU A 51 -27.81 13.42 5.53
C LEU A 51 -26.71 13.28 6.59
N PHE A 52 -25.49 13.73 6.30
CA PHE A 52 -24.35 13.68 7.22
C PHE A 52 -24.11 15.00 7.98
N GLY A 53 -25.04 15.95 7.89
CA GLY A 53 -25.07 17.18 8.67
C GLY A 53 -24.09 18.28 8.24
N ALA A 54 -23.39 18.13 7.10
CA ALA A 54 -22.48 19.14 6.57
C ALA A 54 -22.02 18.84 5.13
N PRO A 55 -21.56 19.86 4.38
CA PRO A 55 -20.92 19.66 3.08
C PRO A 55 -19.58 18.90 3.21
N PRO A 56 -19.04 18.38 2.09
CA PRO A 56 -17.71 17.79 2.06
C PRO A 56 -16.68 18.77 2.61
N ARG A 57 -15.67 18.24 3.32
CA ARG A 57 -14.56 19.07 3.81
C ARG A 57 -13.87 19.75 2.63
N LYS A 58 -13.33 20.94 2.84
CA LYS A 58 -12.42 21.54 1.87
C LYS A 58 -11.10 20.75 1.87
N SER A 59 -10.45 20.63 0.71
CA SER A 59 -9.12 20.01 0.66
C SER A 59 -8.16 20.71 1.63
N GLU A 60 -7.24 19.96 2.22
CA GLU A 60 -6.31 20.41 3.27
C GLU A 60 -6.92 20.99 4.56
N SER A 61 -8.26 21.03 4.70
CA SER A 61 -8.86 21.39 5.99
C SER A 61 -8.76 20.26 7.01
N GLU A 62 -8.83 20.62 8.30
CA GLU A 62 -8.75 19.70 9.43
C GLU A 62 -9.75 18.56 9.29
N ILE A 63 -9.28 17.33 9.55
CA ILE A 63 -10.12 16.13 9.53
C ILE A 63 -10.74 15.98 10.92
N THR A 64 -12.08 16.03 10.98
CA THR A 64 -12.82 15.91 12.24
C THR A 64 -13.27 14.46 12.49
N GLN A 65 -13.77 14.19 13.70
CA GLN A 65 -14.38 12.90 14.04
C GLN A 65 -15.51 12.52 13.06
N ARG A 66 -16.24 13.51 12.51
CA ARG A 66 -17.30 13.23 11.53
C ARG A 66 -16.75 12.52 10.31
N GLU A 67 -15.68 13.01 9.70
CA GLU A 67 -15.07 12.38 8.53
C GLU A 67 -14.55 10.97 8.85
N MET A 68 -13.98 10.80 10.05
CA MET A 68 -13.49 9.50 10.52
C MET A 68 -14.65 8.51 10.68
N ASP A 69 -15.74 8.91 11.31
CA ASP A 69 -16.94 8.08 11.52
C ASP A 69 -17.64 7.73 10.21
N ILE A 70 -17.72 8.67 9.27
CA ILE A 70 -18.23 8.41 7.91
C ILE A 70 -17.35 7.37 7.22
N ALA A 71 -16.02 7.54 7.26
CA ALA A 71 -15.08 6.59 6.66
C ALA A 71 -15.16 5.19 7.29
N ALA A 72 -15.32 5.10 8.62
CA ALA A 72 -15.50 3.85 9.34
C ALA A 72 -16.82 3.17 8.97
N SER A 73 -17.91 3.93 8.88
CA SER A 73 -19.24 3.42 8.54
C SER A 73 -19.31 2.92 7.10
N ILE A 74 -18.77 3.67 6.14
CA ILE A 74 -18.70 3.25 4.72
C ILE A 74 -17.84 2.00 4.57
N GLN A 75 -16.70 1.95 5.27
CA GLN A 75 -15.82 0.77 5.26
C GLN A 75 -16.58 -0.46 5.78
N LYS A 76 -17.32 -0.31 6.90
CA LYS A 76 -18.11 -1.40 7.46
C LYS A 76 -19.23 -1.89 6.54
N VAL A 77 -19.96 -0.97 5.91
CA VAL A 77 -21.00 -1.31 4.92
C VAL A 77 -20.38 -2.01 3.72
N THR A 78 -19.21 -1.56 3.25
CA THR A 78 -18.50 -2.20 2.14
C THR A 78 -18.14 -3.65 2.48
N GLU A 79 -17.61 -3.91 3.68
CA GLU A 79 -17.34 -5.28 4.17
C GLU A 79 -18.61 -6.14 4.20
N MET A 80 -19.72 -5.59 4.69
CA MET A 80 -21.01 -6.31 4.70
C MET A 80 -21.46 -6.71 3.30
N VAL A 81 -21.39 -5.80 2.34
CA VAL A 81 -21.75 -6.05 0.93
C VAL A 81 -20.87 -7.16 0.35
N VAL A 82 -19.54 -7.04 0.49
CA VAL A 82 -18.58 -8.04 -0.03
C VAL A 82 -18.83 -9.42 0.57
N LEU A 83 -19.05 -9.50 1.89
CA LEU A 83 -19.29 -10.78 2.57
C LEU A 83 -20.62 -11.42 2.15
N ARG A 84 -21.69 -10.64 1.93
CA ARG A 84 -22.98 -11.19 1.45
C ARG A 84 -22.86 -11.71 0.02
N LEU A 85 -22.26 -10.92 -0.88
CA LEU A 85 -22.01 -11.36 -2.26
C LEU A 85 -21.16 -12.63 -2.30
N ALA A 86 -20.11 -12.71 -1.49
CA ALA A 86 -19.25 -13.88 -1.39
C ALA A 86 -20.03 -15.14 -0.96
N LYS A 87 -20.92 -15.01 0.04
CA LYS A 87 -21.78 -16.14 0.49
C LYS A 87 -22.71 -16.61 -0.62
N THR A 88 -23.34 -15.69 -1.33
CA THR A 88 -24.24 -16.01 -2.45
C THR A 88 -23.50 -16.72 -3.57
N ILE A 89 -22.34 -16.19 -4.00
CA ILE A 89 -21.53 -16.81 -5.06
C ILE A 89 -21.06 -18.21 -4.63
N ARG A 90 -20.64 -18.40 -3.38
CA ARG A 90 -20.25 -19.72 -2.85
C ARG A 90 -21.42 -20.70 -2.92
N ALA A 91 -22.62 -20.27 -2.53
CA ALA A 91 -23.81 -21.10 -2.56
C ALA A 91 -24.27 -21.46 -3.98
N GLU A 92 -24.12 -20.55 -4.94
CA GLU A 92 -24.54 -20.76 -6.33
C GLU A 92 -23.56 -21.60 -7.16
N THR A 93 -22.26 -21.52 -6.86
CA THR A 93 -21.21 -22.12 -7.71
C THR A 93 -20.52 -23.33 -7.11
N ASP A 94 -20.57 -23.50 -5.78
CA ASP A 94 -19.77 -24.47 -5.01
C ASP A 94 -18.25 -24.41 -5.30
N CYS A 95 -17.77 -23.31 -5.89
CA CYS A 95 -16.34 -23.10 -6.15
C CYS A 95 -15.58 -22.85 -4.84
N GLN A 96 -14.47 -23.56 -4.64
CA GLN A 96 -13.66 -23.49 -3.42
C GLN A 96 -12.81 -22.22 -3.33
N TYR A 97 -12.50 -21.61 -4.47
CA TYR A 97 -11.61 -20.45 -4.58
C TYR A 97 -12.33 -19.28 -5.24
N LEU A 98 -12.04 -18.07 -4.77
CA LEU A 98 -12.62 -16.84 -5.32
C LEU A 98 -11.54 -15.95 -5.95
N CYS A 99 -11.75 -15.55 -7.20
CA CYS A 99 -10.92 -14.56 -7.88
C CYS A 99 -11.59 -13.18 -7.82
N LEU A 100 -10.85 -12.15 -7.42
CA LEU A 100 -11.33 -10.78 -7.30
C LEU A 100 -10.61 -9.83 -8.25
N ALA A 101 -11.41 -9.00 -8.92
CA ALA A 101 -10.98 -7.85 -9.72
C ALA A 101 -12.02 -6.71 -9.58
N GLY A 102 -11.79 -5.58 -10.25
CA GLY A 102 -12.55 -4.34 -10.09
C GLY A 102 -11.95 -3.44 -9.00
N GLY A 103 -12.20 -2.13 -9.09
CA GLY A 103 -11.56 -1.14 -8.21
C GLY A 103 -11.80 -1.39 -6.71
N VAL A 104 -12.95 -1.95 -6.33
CA VAL A 104 -13.27 -2.31 -4.93
C VAL A 104 -12.35 -3.42 -4.40
N ALA A 105 -11.85 -4.32 -5.27
CA ALA A 105 -10.93 -5.38 -4.88
C ALA A 105 -9.54 -4.85 -4.46
N LEU A 106 -9.23 -3.56 -4.67
CA LEU A 106 -8.05 -2.91 -4.09
C LEU A 106 -8.24 -2.53 -2.60
N ASN A 107 -9.44 -2.73 -2.04
CA ASN A 107 -9.73 -2.54 -0.62
C ASN A 107 -9.20 -3.71 0.21
N CYS A 108 -7.93 -3.61 0.61
CA CYS A 108 -7.24 -4.66 1.36
C CYS A 108 -7.84 -4.96 2.75
N VAL A 109 -8.61 -4.03 3.32
CA VAL A 109 -9.34 -4.28 4.58
C VAL A 109 -10.49 -5.24 4.32
N ALA A 110 -11.31 -4.96 3.30
CA ALA A 110 -12.41 -5.85 2.91
C ALA A 110 -11.90 -7.23 2.47
N ASN A 111 -10.80 -7.30 1.72
CA ASN A 111 -10.18 -8.57 1.34
C ASN A 111 -9.69 -9.36 2.56
N GLY A 112 -9.10 -8.68 3.55
CA GLY A 112 -8.65 -9.32 4.80
C GLY A 112 -9.81 -9.91 5.61
N GLU A 113 -10.92 -9.18 5.71
CA GLU A 113 -12.16 -9.67 6.35
C GLU A 113 -12.74 -10.86 5.59
N LEU A 114 -12.80 -10.78 4.26
CA LEU A 114 -13.29 -11.86 3.40
C LEU A 114 -12.47 -13.14 3.55
N LEU A 115 -11.14 -13.02 3.55
CA LEU A 115 -10.23 -14.15 3.77
C LEU A 115 -10.46 -14.80 5.13
N ARG A 116 -10.56 -14.00 6.20
CA ARG A 116 -10.79 -14.49 7.57
C ARG A 116 -12.16 -15.13 7.76
N ALA A 117 -13.16 -14.71 6.98
CA ALA A 117 -14.50 -15.27 7.05
C ALA A 117 -14.56 -16.74 6.62
N GLY A 118 -13.55 -17.25 5.91
CA GLY A 118 -13.46 -18.67 5.54
C GLY A 118 -14.61 -19.15 4.65
N ILE A 119 -15.22 -18.25 3.87
CA ILE A 119 -16.30 -18.59 2.93
C ILE A 119 -15.75 -19.42 1.77
N PHE A 120 -14.50 -19.13 1.38
CA PHE A 120 -13.70 -19.83 0.39
C PHE A 120 -12.42 -20.35 1.05
N ASP A 121 -11.83 -21.39 0.51
CA ASP A 121 -10.58 -21.99 0.99
C ASP A 121 -9.42 -20.99 0.83
N ASP A 122 -9.42 -20.27 -0.30
CA ASP A 122 -8.53 -19.14 -0.54
C ASP A 122 -9.12 -18.12 -1.52
N ILE A 123 -8.50 -16.94 -1.55
CA ILE A 123 -8.87 -15.87 -2.49
C ILE A 123 -7.65 -15.40 -3.29
N TRP A 124 -7.85 -15.10 -4.57
CA TRP A 124 -6.84 -14.48 -5.41
C TRP A 124 -7.30 -13.10 -5.84
N ILE A 125 -6.50 -12.07 -5.59
CA ILE A 125 -6.82 -10.70 -5.94
C ILE A 125 -5.81 -10.19 -6.97
N GLN A 126 -6.32 -9.67 -8.09
CA GLN A 126 -5.47 -9.15 -9.15
C GLN A 126 -4.73 -7.87 -8.70
N PRO A 127 -3.39 -7.74 -8.89
CA PRO A 127 -2.59 -6.63 -8.32
C PRO A 127 -2.90 -5.23 -8.86
N ALA A 128 -3.38 -5.15 -10.10
CA ALA A 128 -3.88 -3.96 -10.77
C ALA A 128 -5.42 -4.02 -10.95
N ALA A 129 -6.16 -4.46 -9.93
CA ALA A 129 -7.56 -4.87 -10.05
C ALA A 129 -8.52 -3.79 -10.56
N GLY A 130 -8.15 -2.50 -10.49
CA GLY A 130 -8.91 -1.44 -11.13
C GLY A 130 -8.83 -1.46 -12.66
N ASP A 131 -9.20 -0.36 -13.29
CA ASP A 131 -9.33 -0.27 -14.75
C ASP A 131 -8.02 -0.54 -15.50
N ALA A 132 -6.86 -0.30 -14.86
CA ALA A 132 -5.56 -0.63 -15.42
C ALA A 132 -5.45 -2.13 -15.80
N GLY A 133 -6.00 -3.03 -14.98
CA GLY A 133 -6.01 -4.47 -15.24
C GLY A 133 -6.89 -4.89 -16.42
N GLY A 134 -7.77 -4.00 -16.91
CA GLY A 134 -8.65 -4.26 -18.04
C GLY A 134 -7.91 -4.59 -19.33
N ALA A 135 -6.75 -3.97 -19.58
CA ALA A 135 -5.92 -4.26 -20.75
C ALA A 135 -5.42 -5.71 -20.76
N LEU A 136 -4.97 -6.21 -19.59
CA LEU A 136 -4.58 -7.61 -19.43
C LEU A 136 -5.79 -8.55 -19.60
N GLY A 137 -6.92 -8.20 -18.98
CA GLY A 137 -8.17 -8.96 -19.11
C GLY A 137 -8.63 -9.10 -20.55
N ALA A 138 -8.60 -8.01 -21.33
CA ALA A 138 -8.96 -8.02 -22.75
C ALA A 138 -8.03 -8.91 -23.58
N ALA A 139 -6.72 -8.82 -23.37
CA ALA A 139 -5.75 -9.66 -24.06
C ALA A 139 -5.95 -11.15 -23.75
N LEU A 140 -6.18 -11.49 -22.48
CA LEU A 140 -6.45 -12.87 -22.05
C LEU A 140 -7.79 -13.40 -22.60
N ALA A 141 -8.83 -12.57 -22.64
CA ALA A 141 -10.12 -12.95 -23.23
C ALA A 141 -9.99 -13.26 -24.72
N VAL A 142 -9.29 -12.42 -25.49
CA VAL A 142 -9.02 -12.70 -26.91
C VAL A 142 -8.22 -14.00 -27.08
N TRP A 143 -7.16 -14.18 -26.30
CA TRP A 143 -6.31 -15.37 -26.42
C TRP A 143 -7.05 -16.67 -26.08
N HIS A 144 -7.77 -16.70 -24.95
CA HIS A 144 -8.43 -17.91 -24.49
C HIS A 144 -9.78 -18.16 -25.15
N ASP A 145 -10.58 -17.12 -25.39
CA ASP A 145 -11.97 -17.30 -25.85
C ASP A 145 -12.07 -17.27 -27.38
N LEU A 146 -11.23 -16.49 -28.09
CA LEU A 146 -11.27 -16.39 -29.55
C LEU A 146 -10.22 -17.27 -30.25
N HIS A 147 -9.05 -17.42 -29.64
CA HIS A 147 -7.96 -18.22 -30.22
C HIS A 147 -7.82 -19.62 -29.61
N ASN A 148 -8.68 -20.01 -28.66
CA ASN A 148 -8.62 -21.29 -27.95
C ASN A 148 -7.23 -21.59 -27.37
N GLY A 149 -6.51 -20.55 -26.94
CA GLY A 149 -5.21 -20.70 -26.31
C GLY A 149 -5.31 -21.50 -25.01
N GLU A 150 -4.43 -22.47 -24.80
CA GLU A 150 -4.46 -23.29 -23.59
C GLU A 150 -4.12 -22.47 -22.33
N ARG A 151 -4.86 -22.73 -21.25
CA ARG A 151 -4.56 -22.18 -19.92
C ARG A 151 -3.49 -23.06 -19.27
N LYS A 152 -2.30 -22.48 -19.05
CA LYS A 152 -1.25 -23.14 -18.27
C LYS A 152 -1.47 -22.87 -16.79
N LEU A 153 -1.86 -23.90 -16.06
CA LEU A 153 -1.99 -23.82 -14.60
C LEU A 153 -0.61 -23.83 -13.95
N ASN A 154 -0.42 -22.96 -12.98
CA ASN A 154 0.78 -22.87 -12.16
C ASN A 154 0.33 -22.80 -10.70
N SER A 155 0.97 -23.57 -9.83
CA SER A 155 0.73 -23.50 -8.38
C SER A 155 1.40 -22.30 -7.71
N SER A 156 2.31 -21.63 -8.44
CA SER A 156 2.97 -20.41 -8.00
C SER A 156 2.39 -19.16 -8.67
N ASP A 157 2.87 -17.99 -8.25
CA ASP A 157 2.40 -16.70 -8.72
C ASP A 157 2.75 -16.42 -10.20
N SER A 158 1.77 -16.64 -11.09
CA SER A 158 1.93 -16.39 -12.54
C SER A 158 2.10 -14.91 -12.91
N MET A 159 1.75 -13.98 -12.02
CA MET A 159 1.96 -12.55 -12.24
C MET A 159 3.38 -12.11 -11.81
N GLN A 160 4.17 -13.00 -11.21
CA GLN A 160 5.59 -12.81 -10.87
C GLN A 160 5.84 -11.50 -10.11
N GLY A 161 5.13 -11.27 -9.00
CA GLY A 161 5.25 -10.04 -8.21
C GLY A 161 4.80 -8.77 -8.94
N SER A 162 4.15 -8.92 -10.11
CA SER A 162 3.73 -7.85 -11.00
C SER A 162 4.88 -7.03 -11.60
N TYR A 163 6.11 -7.57 -11.68
CA TYR A 163 7.28 -6.86 -12.23
C TYR A 163 7.26 -6.84 -13.78
N LEU A 164 6.27 -6.16 -14.36
CA LEU A 164 5.98 -6.14 -15.80
C LEU A 164 6.47 -4.86 -16.50
N GLY A 165 6.89 -3.85 -15.75
CA GLY A 165 7.40 -2.58 -16.27
C GLY A 165 8.86 -2.65 -16.79
N PRO A 166 9.45 -1.49 -17.11
CA PRO A 166 10.81 -1.42 -17.63
C PRO A 166 11.87 -1.78 -16.60
N HIS A 167 12.99 -2.30 -17.09
CA HIS A 167 14.26 -2.47 -16.39
C HIS A 167 15.33 -1.63 -17.10
N PHE A 168 16.36 -1.22 -16.38
CA PHE A 168 17.45 -0.37 -16.88
C PHE A 168 18.78 -1.08 -16.64
N GLU A 169 19.55 -1.24 -17.71
CA GLU A 169 20.86 -1.88 -17.66
C GLU A 169 21.90 -0.96 -16.99
N ARG A 170 22.98 -1.55 -16.47
CA ARG A 170 24.02 -0.84 -15.71
C ARG A 170 24.62 0.34 -16.48
N GLU A 171 24.94 0.15 -17.76
CA GLU A 171 25.53 1.16 -18.63
C GLU A 171 24.56 2.32 -18.92
N GLU A 172 23.26 2.01 -19.04
CA GLU A 172 22.22 3.03 -19.20
C GLU A 172 22.08 3.86 -17.92
N ILE A 173 22.07 3.22 -16.76
CA ILE A 173 22.00 3.90 -15.45
C ILE A 173 23.21 4.83 -15.27
N HIS A 174 24.41 4.34 -15.55
CA HIS A 174 25.64 5.13 -15.47
C HIS A 174 25.54 6.41 -16.32
N THR A 175 25.18 6.26 -17.60
CA THR A 175 25.03 7.39 -18.54
C THR A 175 23.97 8.39 -18.08
N ARG A 176 22.82 7.90 -17.61
CA ARG A 176 21.71 8.74 -17.15
C ARG A 176 22.04 9.50 -15.87
N LEU A 177 22.72 8.85 -14.92
CA LEU A 177 23.14 9.46 -13.65
C LEU A 177 24.25 10.51 -13.85
N ASP A 178 25.21 10.24 -14.72
CA ASP A 178 26.27 11.20 -15.05
C ASP A 178 25.70 12.47 -15.71
N LYS A 179 24.70 12.31 -16.58
CA LYS A 179 24.01 13.42 -17.24
C LYS A 179 23.34 14.38 -16.25
N VAL A 180 22.84 13.86 -15.13
CA VAL A 180 22.21 14.67 -14.06
C VAL A 180 23.18 15.06 -12.95
N GLY A 181 24.47 14.73 -13.09
CA GLY A 181 25.53 15.08 -12.14
C GLY A 181 25.41 14.37 -10.79
N ALA A 182 24.82 13.17 -10.76
CA ALA A 182 24.70 12.40 -9.52
C ALA A 182 26.07 11.90 -9.04
N VAL A 183 26.29 11.94 -7.73
CA VAL A 183 27.51 11.42 -7.10
C VAL A 183 27.22 10.08 -6.46
N TYR A 184 27.87 9.01 -6.90
CA TYR A 184 27.56 7.65 -6.43
C TYR A 184 28.80 6.79 -6.23
N LYS A 185 28.61 5.70 -5.47
CA LYS A 185 29.53 4.58 -5.34
C LYS A 185 28.89 3.34 -5.97
N ILE A 186 29.65 2.60 -6.76
CA ILE A 186 29.19 1.33 -7.32
C ILE A 186 29.63 0.21 -6.39
N LEU A 187 28.67 -0.59 -5.93
CA LEU A 187 28.90 -1.71 -5.02
C LEU A 187 28.20 -2.96 -5.54
N GLU A 188 28.93 -4.06 -5.63
CA GLU A 188 28.35 -5.38 -5.89
C GLU A 188 27.45 -5.82 -4.72
N ASP A 189 26.43 -6.62 -5.01
CA ASP A 189 25.40 -7.00 -4.02
C ASP A 189 25.97 -7.61 -2.73
N LYS A 190 27.07 -8.38 -2.86
CA LYS A 190 27.77 -8.97 -1.71
C LYS A 190 28.26 -7.93 -0.69
N ALA A 191 28.63 -6.73 -1.15
CA ALA A 191 29.03 -5.62 -0.30
C ALA A 191 27.86 -4.66 -0.02
N LEU A 192 26.97 -4.47 -1.00
CA LEU A 192 25.85 -3.54 -0.91
C LEU A 192 24.81 -3.99 0.11
N MET A 193 24.42 -5.27 0.15
CA MET A 193 23.34 -5.72 1.06
C MET A 193 23.70 -5.55 2.55
N PRO A 194 24.90 -5.95 3.03
CA PRO A 194 25.31 -5.66 4.41
C PRO A 194 25.38 -4.16 4.71
N GLN A 195 25.89 -3.36 3.77
CA GLN A 195 25.97 -1.91 3.96
C GLN A 195 24.59 -1.25 4.03
N LEU A 196 23.63 -1.70 3.21
CA LEU A 196 22.25 -1.22 3.28
C LEU A 196 21.53 -1.68 4.54
N ALA A 197 21.80 -2.90 5.00
CA ALA A 197 21.28 -3.38 6.28
C ALA A 197 21.74 -2.48 7.44
N GLU A 198 23.02 -2.09 7.47
CA GLU A 198 23.55 -1.14 8.45
C GLU A 198 22.94 0.27 8.30
N ILE A 199 22.82 0.78 7.07
CA ILE A 199 22.18 2.09 6.81
C ILE A 199 20.75 2.11 7.34
N LEU A 200 19.96 1.06 7.05
CA LEU A 200 18.59 0.92 7.51
C LEU A 200 18.51 0.76 9.04
N ASP A 201 19.39 -0.04 9.64
CA ASP A 201 19.45 -0.25 11.10
C ASP A 201 19.74 1.06 11.87
N ASN A 202 20.45 1.99 11.22
CA ASN A 202 20.71 3.35 11.71
C ASN A 202 19.55 4.35 11.41
N ASP A 203 18.35 3.86 11.14
CA ASP A 203 17.12 4.64 10.90
C ASP A 203 17.17 5.59 9.68
N ASN A 204 18.08 5.35 8.74
CA ASN A 204 18.09 6.09 7.48
C ASN A 204 16.96 5.64 6.55
N VAL A 205 16.40 6.58 5.80
CA VAL A 205 15.43 6.30 4.74
C VAL A 205 16.13 6.10 3.41
N VAL A 206 15.82 5.00 2.75
CA VAL A 206 16.45 4.61 1.48
C VAL A 206 15.41 4.59 0.36
N GLY A 207 15.66 5.35 -0.70
CA GLY A 207 15.02 5.13 -2.00
C GLY A 207 15.61 3.89 -2.66
N TRP A 208 14.78 2.90 -2.94
CA TRP A 208 15.15 1.59 -3.47
C TRP A 208 14.58 1.40 -4.87
N PHE A 209 15.46 1.33 -5.86
CA PHE A 209 15.15 1.13 -7.27
C PHE A 209 15.94 -0.06 -7.79
N GLN A 210 15.24 -1.13 -8.18
CA GLN A 210 15.86 -2.32 -8.76
C GLN A 210 14.92 -3.08 -9.68
N GLY A 211 15.49 -3.81 -10.64
CA GLY A 211 14.78 -4.71 -11.53
C GLY A 211 13.68 -4.02 -12.34
N ARG A 212 12.71 -4.83 -12.76
CA ARG A 212 11.53 -4.35 -13.48
C ARG A 212 10.56 -3.66 -12.52
N MET A 213 9.97 -2.56 -12.98
CA MET A 213 8.93 -1.84 -12.24
C MET A 213 7.66 -2.68 -12.07
N GLU A 214 7.00 -2.51 -10.93
CA GLU A 214 5.71 -3.11 -10.60
C GLU A 214 4.56 -2.54 -11.45
N PHE A 215 3.64 -3.39 -11.88
CA PHE A 215 2.36 -3.00 -12.47
C PHE A 215 1.27 -2.97 -11.40
N GLY A 216 0.59 -1.83 -11.30
CA GLY A 216 -0.45 -1.57 -10.31
C GLY A 216 -0.10 -0.41 -9.37
N PRO A 217 -0.96 -0.12 -8.38
CA PRO A 217 -0.86 1.08 -7.55
C PRO A 217 0.05 0.93 -6.34
N ARG A 218 0.77 -0.19 -6.21
CA ARG A 218 1.60 -0.52 -5.03
C ARG A 218 3.05 -0.71 -5.45
N ALA A 219 3.97 -0.12 -4.68
CA ALA A 219 5.36 -0.53 -4.74
C ALA A 219 5.56 -1.80 -3.90
N LEU A 220 6.25 -2.77 -4.48
CA LEU A 220 6.44 -4.13 -4.00
C LEU A 220 7.94 -4.50 -4.03
N GLY A 221 8.83 -3.54 -3.77
CA GLY A 221 10.28 -3.78 -3.71
C GLY A 221 11.04 -3.60 -5.03
N GLY A 222 10.41 -3.05 -6.06
CA GLY A 222 11.04 -2.62 -7.33
C GLY A 222 11.26 -1.10 -7.37
N ARG A 223 10.25 -0.31 -6.98
CA ARG A 223 10.31 1.16 -6.89
C ARG A 223 9.77 1.64 -5.54
N SER A 224 10.56 1.45 -4.50
CA SER A 224 10.11 1.56 -3.09
C SER A 224 10.91 2.61 -2.31
N ILE A 225 10.31 3.16 -1.27
CA ILE A 225 11.02 3.87 -0.20
C ILE A 225 10.93 2.97 1.03
N ILE A 226 12.08 2.62 1.58
CA ILE A 226 12.21 1.62 2.63
C ILE A 226 12.89 2.20 3.87
N GLY A 227 12.62 1.57 5.02
CA GLY A 227 13.14 2.03 6.31
C GLY A 227 12.94 1.01 7.43
N ASN A 228 13.54 1.29 8.59
CA ASN A 228 13.46 0.44 9.77
C ASN A 228 12.07 0.50 10.44
N PRO A 229 11.32 -0.63 10.50
CA PRO A 229 9.98 -0.63 11.07
C PRO A 229 9.95 -0.52 12.59
N ARG A 230 11.07 -0.80 13.26
CA ARG A 230 11.21 -0.76 14.73
C ARG A 230 11.33 0.66 15.28
N SER A 231 11.72 1.61 14.44
CA SER A 231 11.92 2.98 14.86
C SER A 231 10.58 3.68 15.11
N THR A 232 10.47 4.29 16.29
CA THR A 232 9.31 5.11 16.66
C THR A 232 9.24 6.42 15.88
N LYS A 233 10.33 6.83 15.21
CA LYS A 233 10.42 8.08 14.46
C LYS A 233 10.19 7.90 12.96
N MET A 234 10.41 6.70 12.43
CA MET A 234 10.37 6.42 10.98
C MET A 234 9.06 6.86 10.32
N GLN A 235 7.92 6.59 10.96
CA GLN A 235 6.62 7.00 10.43
C GLN A 235 6.53 8.52 10.26
N SER A 236 6.91 9.27 11.32
CA SER A 236 6.91 10.73 11.29
C SER A 236 7.92 11.30 10.30
N GLN A 237 9.13 10.72 10.22
CA GLN A 237 10.18 11.15 9.31
C GLN A 237 9.74 10.97 7.85
N MET A 238 9.24 9.79 7.47
CA MET A 238 8.79 9.54 6.10
C MET A 238 7.54 10.36 5.73
N ASN A 239 6.57 10.51 6.64
CA ASN A 239 5.37 11.31 6.34
C ASN A 239 5.69 12.81 6.17
N LEU A 240 6.49 13.39 7.08
CA LEU A 240 6.79 14.83 7.06
C LEU A 240 7.83 15.21 6.02
N LYS A 241 8.88 14.40 5.86
CA LYS A 241 10.05 14.80 5.07
C LYS A 241 10.03 14.32 3.61
N ILE A 242 9.21 13.31 3.31
CA ILE A 242 9.22 12.65 2.00
C ILE A 242 7.83 12.70 1.38
N LYS A 243 6.82 12.26 2.12
CA LYS A 243 5.48 12.10 1.56
C LYS A 243 4.61 13.33 1.59
N TYR A 244 4.89 14.30 2.46
CA TYR A 244 4.09 15.52 2.61
C TYR A 244 2.57 15.23 2.67
N ARG A 245 2.21 14.12 3.32
CA ARG A 245 0.85 13.59 3.39
C ARG A 245 0.37 13.54 4.84
N GLU A 246 -0.91 13.26 5.02
CA GLU A 246 -1.53 13.23 6.34
C GLU A 246 -0.85 12.20 7.26
N SER A 247 -0.57 12.60 8.49
CA SER A 247 0.23 11.83 9.46
C SER A 247 -0.40 10.50 9.87
N PHE A 248 -1.71 10.31 9.63
CA PHE A 248 -2.46 9.14 10.10
C PHE A 248 -2.30 7.87 9.26
N ARG A 249 -1.60 7.92 8.11
CA ARG A 249 -1.39 6.72 7.29
C ARG A 249 -0.08 6.03 7.70
N PRO A 250 -0.14 4.89 8.43
CA PRO A 250 1.06 4.07 8.61
C PRO A 250 1.48 3.45 7.28
N PHE A 251 2.70 2.95 7.25
CA PHE A 251 3.27 2.33 6.07
C PHE A 251 3.00 0.82 6.04
N ALA A 252 3.20 0.22 4.88
CA ALA A 252 3.01 -1.21 4.72
C ALA A 252 4.31 -1.97 5.07
N PRO A 253 4.24 -3.13 5.72
CA PRO A 253 5.39 -4.00 5.89
C PRO A 253 5.68 -4.83 4.64
N SER A 254 6.95 -4.98 4.30
CA SER A 254 7.46 -6.10 3.50
C SER A 254 8.19 -7.08 4.43
N VAL A 255 7.80 -8.35 4.40
CA VAL A 255 8.30 -9.40 5.30
C VAL A 255 8.74 -10.62 4.50
N LEU A 256 9.81 -11.30 4.95
CA LEU A 256 10.19 -12.60 4.37
C LEU A 256 9.05 -13.60 4.55
N ILE A 257 8.71 -14.36 3.50
CA ILE A 257 7.56 -15.28 3.51
C ILE A 257 7.63 -16.27 4.67
N GLU A 258 8.80 -16.82 4.98
CA GLU A 258 9.00 -17.82 6.03
C GLU A 258 8.80 -17.27 7.46
N ASP A 259 8.83 -15.94 7.64
CA ASP A 259 8.63 -15.31 8.95
C ASP A 259 7.28 -14.57 9.05
N VAL A 260 6.39 -14.65 8.05
CA VAL A 260 5.15 -13.85 8.05
C VAL A 260 4.28 -14.12 9.29
N ASN A 261 4.20 -15.37 9.71
CA ASN A 261 3.42 -15.81 10.86
C ASN A 261 4.02 -15.39 12.22
N LYS A 262 5.31 -15.01 12.25
CA LYS A 262 5.98 -14.51 13.45
C LYS A 262 5.46 -13.12 13.83
N TYR A 263 5.17 -12.28 12.83
CA TYR A 263 4.77 -10.88 13.04
C TYR A 263 3.29 -10.62 12.80
N PHE A 264 2.61 -11.45 12.01
CA PHE A 264 1.21 -11.26 11.64
C PHE A 264 0.41 -12.54 11.82
N LYS A 265 -0.87 -12.42 12.18
CA LYS A 265 -1.85 -13.52 12.19
C LYS A 265 -2.22 -13.87 10.74
N HIS A 266 -1.25 -14.40 10.00
CA HIS A 266 -1.31 -14.73 8.58
C HIS A 266 -0.35 -15.89 8.27
N ASP A 267 -0.78 -16.80 7.42
CA ASP A 267 -0.13 -18.11 7.22
C ASP A 267 0.12 -18.46 5.74
N ARG A 268 -0.07 -17.50 4.83
CA ARG A 268 -0.03 -17.72 3.39
C ARG A 268 0.68 -16.58 2.64
N PRO A 269 0.94 -16.72 1.33
CA PRO A 269 1.48 -15.65 0.52
C PRO A 269 0.55 -14.43 0.43
N SER A 270 1.11 -13.24 0.54
CA SER A 270 0.47 -11.96 0.22
C SER A 270 1.45 -11.06 -0.54
N PRO A 271 1.83 -11.40 -1.80
CA PRO A 271 2.90 -10.70 -2.51
C PRO A 271 2.54 -9.28 -2.95
N TYR A 272 1.27 -8.88 -2.88
CA TYR A 272 0.74 -7.69 -3.55
C TYR A 272 0.28 -6.55 -2.63
N MET A 273 0.45 -6.65 -1.31
CA MET A 273 -0.13 -5.69 -0.35
C MET A 273 -1.65 -5.53 -0.50
N LEU A 274 -2.36 -6.62 -0.81
CA LEU A 274 -3.82 -6.63 -1.00
C LEU A 274 -4.58 -7.27 0.15
N LEU A 275 -3.89 -7.67 1.21
CA LEU A 275 -4.46 -8.24 2.42
C LEU A 275 -3.99 -7.46 3.64
N VAL A 276 -4.91 -7.27 4.58
CA VAL A 276 -4.63 -6.76 5.92
C VAL A 276 -4.76 -7.90 6.91
N ALA A 277 -3.74 -8.07 7.76
CA ALA A 277 -3.82 -8.99 8.88
C ALA A 277 -3.44 -8.30 10.20
N PRO A 278 -3.97 -8.79 11.34
CA PRO A 278 -3.56 -8.32 12.64
C PRO A 278 -2.09 -8.68 12.91
N VAL A 279 -1.37 -7.80 13.58
CA VAL A 279 -0.06 -8.08 14.19
C VAL A 279 -0.21 -9.18 15.25
N THR A 280 0.75 -10.07 15.43
CA THR A 280 0.73 -11.12 16.47
C THR A 280 0.71 -10.53 17.88
N GLU A 281 0.09 -11.20 18.85
CA GLU A 281 -0.09 -10.63 20.20
C GLU A 281 1.24 -10.46 20.95
N GLU A 282 2.19 -11.34 20.65
CA GLU A 282 3.52 -11.43 21.24
C GLU A 282 4.34 -10.15 21.06
N ILE A 283 4.13 -9.42 19.96
CA ILE A 283 4.86 -8.19 19.66
C ILE A 283 3.99 -6.94 19.83
N ARG A 284 2.75 -7.05 20.34
CA ARG A 284 1.87 -5.89 20.57
C ARG A 284 2.21 -5.19 21.88
N THR A 285 2.01 -3.89 21.88
CA THR A 285 2.01 -3.04 23.07
C THR A 285 0.58 -2.54 23.31
N PRO A 286 -0.09 -3.00 24.39
CA PRO A 286 -1.42 -2.51 24.72
C PRO A 286 -1.37 -1.04 25.15
N MET A 287 -2.42 -0.29 24.83
CA MET A 287 -2.56 1.09 25.33
C MET A 287 -2.88 1.11 26.82
N THR A 288 -2.48 2.18 27.50
CA THR A 288 -3.06 2.51 28.82
C THR A 288 -4.43 3.17 28.66
N LYS A 289 -5.26 3.15 29.72
CA LYS A 289 -6.60 3.79 29.74
C LYS A 289 -6.54 5.29 29.44
N GLU A 290 -5.43 5.94 29.79
CA GLU A 290 -5.20 7.36 29.50
C GLU A 290 -4.89 7.57 28.03
N GLN A 291 -4.08 6.69 27.44
CA GLN A 291 -3.76 6.77 26.01
C GLN A 291 -5.00 6.47 25.16
N GLU A 292 -5.89 5.56 25.59
CA GLU A 292 -7.14 5.25 24.88
C GLU A 292 -8.06 6.47 24.70
N LYS A 293 -7.96 7.45 25.61
CA LYS A 293 -8.71 8.70 25.56
C LYS A 293 -8.10 9.73 24.60
N LEU A 294 -6.87 9.52 24.11
CA LEU A 294 -6.25 10.42 23.14
C LEU A 294 -7.03 10.42 21.83
N PHE A 295 -7.04 11.57 21.17
CA PHE A 295 -7.77 11.78 19.92
C PHE A 295 -6.84 12.22 18.78
N GLY A 296 -7.21 11.89 17.55
CA GLY A 296 -6.52 12.34 16.34
C GLY A 296 -5.03 12.00 16.31
N ILE A 297 -4.20 13.02 16.06
CA ILE A 297 -2.74 12.87 15.86
C ILE A 297 -2.04 12.35 17.12
N GLU A 298 -2.52 12.68 18.31
CA GLU A 298 -1.88 12.24 19.55
C GLU A 298 -1.95 10.71 19.70
N LYS A 299 -3.05 10.10 19.26
CA LYS A 299 -3.24 8.64 19.27
C LYS A 299 -2.31 7.91 18.31
N LEU A 300 -1.85 8.57 17.24
CA LEU A 300 -0.90 8.04 16.25
C LEU A 300 0.50 7.87 16.81
N ASN A 301 0.90 8.79 17.70
CA ASN A 301 2.26 8.81 18.23
C ASN A 301 2.49 7.74 19.30
N ILE A 302 1.46 6.94 19.63
CA ILE A 302 1.54 5.86 20.61
C ILE A 302 2.00 4.57 19.91
N PRO A 303 3.20 4.03 20.24
CA PRO A 303 3.67 2.76 19.71
C PRO A 303 2.69 1.62 20.08
N ARG A 304 2.36 0.78 19.09
CA ARG A 304 1.40 -0.33 19.22
C ARG A 304 2.04 -1.70 19.19
N SER A 305 3.32 -1.76 18.89
CA SER A 305 4.05 -3.00 18.77
C SER A 305 5.55 -2.72 18.78
N GLU A 306 6.35 -3.78 18.72
CA GLU A 306 7.77 -3.73 18.40
C GLU A 306 8.06 -3.17 16.99
N LEU A 307 7.04 -3.08 16.12
CA LEU A 307 7.09 -2.56 14.75
C LEU A 307 6.15 -1.33 14.58
N PRO A 308 6.39 -0.23 15.31
CA PRO A 308 5.46 0.89 15.37
C PRO A 308 5.25 1.59 14.02
N ALA A 309 6.24 1.59 13.12
CA ALA A 309 6.12 2.34 11.86
C ALA A 309 5.09 1.75 10.86
N ILE A 310 4.76 0.46 11.03
CA ILE A 310 3.85 -0.31 10.14
C ILE A 310 2.55 -0.76 10.82
N THR A 311 2.40 -0.51 12.12
CA THR A 311 1.24 -0.99 12.89
C THR A 311 0.19 0.10 12.98
N HIS A 312 -1.02 -0.20 12.52
CA HIS A 312 -2.18 0.69 12.64
C HIS A 312 -2.70 0.77 14.08
N VAL A 313 -3.55 1.78 14.36
CA VAL A 313 -4.18 1.99 15.68
C VAL A 313 -5.06 0.81 16.14
N ASP A 314 -5.53 -0.01 15.19
CA ASP A 314 -6.31 -1.23 15.41
C ASP A 314 -5.44 -2.51 15.45
N TYR A 315 -4.11 -2.35 15.56
CA TYR A 315 -3.13 -3.43 15.54
C TYR A 315 -3.07 -4.22 14.23
N SER A 316 -3.56 -3.66 13.12
CA SER A 316 -3.47 -4.29 11.80
C SER A 316 -2.28 -3.76 10.98
N ALA A 317 -1.91 -4.50 9.93
CA ALA A 317 -0.95 -4.07 8.92
C ALA A 317 -1.30 -4.67 7.55
N ARG A 318 -0.94 -3.95 6.48
CA ARG A 318 -1.17 -4.38 5.08
C ARG A 318 0.08 -5.05 4.50
N ILE A 319 0.06 -6.37 4.37
CA ILE A 319 1.28 -7.17 4.29
C ILE A 319 1.73 -7.41 2.85
N GLN A 320 3.02 -7.23 2.60
CA GLN A 320 3.73 -7.83 1.48
C GLN A 320 4.61 -8.97 1.95
N THR A 321 4.41 -10.19 1.44
CA THR A 321 5.39 -11.29 1.58
C THR A 321 6.41 -11.23 0.46
N ILE A 322 7.69 -11.36 0.78
CA ILE A 322 8.81 -11.38 -0.17
C ILE A 322 9.24 -12.83 -0.39
N HIS A 323 9.38 -13.21 -1.67
CA HIS A 323 9.74 -14.56 -2.09
C HIS A 323 11.06 -14.54 -2.88
N PRO A 324 11.97 -15.50 -2.66
CA PRO A 324 13.23 -15.56 -3.38
C PRO A 324 13.05 -15.85 -4.89
N GLU A 325 11.95 -16.48 -5.29
CA GLU A 325 11.66 -16.83 -6.69
C GLU A 325 11.20 -15.62 -7.51
N THR A 326 10.49 -14.67 -6.90
CA THR A 326 9.92 -13.52 -7.61
C THR A 326 10.76 -12.25 -7.47
N ASN A 327 11.39 -12.03 -6.31
CA ASN A 327 12.23 -10.86 -6.07
C ASN A 327 13.47 -11.24 -5.23
N PRO A 328 14.43 -11.98 -5.83
CA PRO A 328 15.59 -12.50 -5.12
C PRO A 328 16.45 -11.39 -4.50
N ARG A 329 16.55 -10.24 -5.17
CA ARG A 329 17.42 -9.15 -4.71
C ARG A 329 16.83 -8.40 -3.52
N TYR A 330 15.53 -8.16 -3.52
CA TYR A 330 14.86 -7.59 -2.34
C TYR A 330 14.83 -8.60 -1.17
N TYR A 331 14.65 -9.89 -1.48
CA TYR A 331 14.78 -10.96 -0.47
C TYR A 331 16.18 -10.96 0.19
N GLN A 332 17.25 -10.80 -0.59
CA GLN A 332 18.62 -10.70 -0.07
C GLN A 332 18.82 -9.48 0.83
N LEU A 333 18.28 -8.32 0.46
CA LEU A 333 18.33 -7.12 1.29
C LEU A 333 17.65 -7.34 2.65
N VAL A 334 16.42 -7.86 2.64
CA VAL A 334 15.68 -8.10 3.89
C VAL A 334 16.33 -9.20 4.73
N SER A 335 16.92 -10.21 4.09
CA SER A 335 17.72 -11.23 4.77
C SER A 335 18.97 -10.66 5.43
N ALA A 336 19.69 -9.76 4.77
CA ALA A 336 20.84 -9.05 5.34
C ALA A 336 20.40 -8.18 6.53
N PHE A 337 19.28 -7.47 6.39
CA PHE A 337 18.69 -6.70 7.49
C PHE A 337 18.27 -7.59 8.67
N LYS A 338 17.71 -8.77 8.42
CA LYS A 338 17.41 -9.78 9.47
C LYS A 338 18.67 -10.25 10.18
N ALA A 339 19.74 -10.54 9.43
CA ALA A 339 21.01 -10.99 10.01
C ALA A 339 21.66 -9.92 10.90
N GLN A 340 21.56 -8.65 10.49
CA GLN A 340 22.09 -7.51 11.25
C GLN A 340 21.25 -7.21 12.50
N SER A 341 19.92 -7.23 12.36
CA SER A 341 19.02 -6.55 13.28
C SER A 341 18.08 -7.48 14.05
N GLY A 342 18.00 -8.76 13.65
CA GLY A 342 17.02 -9.73 14.12
C GLY A 342 15.60 -9.54 13.55
N CYS A 343 15.35 -8.49 12.77
CA CYS A 343 14.06 -8.16 12.18
C CYS A 343 14.03 -8.48 10.68
N SER A 344 13.05 -9.26 10.25
CA SER A 344 12.84 -9.64 8.84
C SER A 344 11.71 -8.88 8.16
N VAL A 345 11.43 -7.68 8.68
CA VAL A 345 10.43 -6.77 8.16
C VAL A 345 11.13 -5.45 7.79
N LEU A 346 10.76 -4.87 6.65
CA LEU A 346 11.05 -3.48 6.31
C LEU A 346 9.76 -2.69 6.18
N VAL A 347 9.83 -1.39 6.47
CA VAL A 347 8.84 -0.44 5.95
C VAL A 347 8.96 -0.43 4.43
N ASN A 348 7.84 -0.46 3.72
CA ASN A 348 7.78 -0.23 2.28
C ASN A 348 6.63 0.72 1.95
N THR A 349 6.95 1.76 1.18
CA THR A 349 5.98 2.64 0.55
C THR A 349 6.39 2.95 -0.89
N SER A 350 5.42 3.42 -1.69
CA SER A 350 5.66 3.89 -3.06
C SER A 350 6.87 4.82 -3.15
N PHE A 351 7.68 4.73 -4.20
CA PHE A 351 8.71 5.72 -4.47
C PHE A 351 8.17 6.85 -5.33
N ASN A 352 7.68 7.90 -4.66
CA ASN A 352 7.12 9.12 -5.23
C ASN A 352 6.95 10.20 -4.14
N VAL A 353 6.65 11.42 -4.55
CA VAL A 353 6.09 12.46 -3.67
C VAL A 353 4.56 12.53 -3.86
N ARG A 354 3.89 13.34 -3.03
CA ARG A 354 2.44 13.56 -3.18
C ARG A 354 2.14 14.20 -4.53
N GLY A 355 1.12 13.69 -5.23
CA GLY A 355 0.72 14.18 -6.56
C GLY A 355 1.45 13.51 -7.74
N GLU A 356 2.59 12.86 -7.51
CA GLU A 356 3.36 12.19 -8.59
C GLU A 356 3.10 10.66 -8.65
N PRO A 357 3.15 10.04 -9.84
CA PRO A 357 3.17 8.59 -9.97
C PRO A 357 4.46 7.98 -9.38
N ILE A 358 4.48 6.65 -9.20
CA ILE A 358 5.69 5.93 -8.82
C ILE A 358 6.79 6.20 -9.86
N VAL A 359 8.01 6.49 -9.40
CA VAL A 359 9.16 6.78 -10.28
C VAL A 359 9.41 5.61 -11.23
N CYS A 360 9.60 5.93 -12.52
CA CYS A 360 9.82 4.93 -13.56
C CYS A 360 11.30 4.84 -13.94
N THR A 361 11.92 5.98 -14.27
CA THR A 361 13.30 6.07 -14.77
C THR A 361 14.32 6.41 -13.68
N PRO A 362 15.63 6.18 -13.92
CA PRO A 362 16.69 6.61 -13.00
C PRO A 362 16.66 8.11 -12.68
N GLU A 363 16.32 8.96 -13.64
CA GLU A 363 16.22 10.41 -13.49
C GLU A 363 15.00 10.80 -12.67
N ASP A 364 13.88 10.08 -12.80
CA ASP A 364 12.73 10.27 -11.92
C ASP A 364 13.08 9.94 -10.47
N ALA A 365 13.78 8.83 -10.26
CA ALA A 365 14.24 8.41 -8.94
C ALA A 365 15.23 9.42 -8.34
N TYR A 366 16.20 9.88 -9.12
CA TYR A 366 17.16 10.90 -8.68
C TYR A 366 16.49 12.25 -8.42
N ARG A 367 15.57 12.71 -9.29
CA ARG A 367 14.80 13.94 -9.09
C ARG A 367 13.98 13.89 -7.81
N CYS A 368 13.25 12.79 -7.58
CA CYS A 368 12.49 12.57 -6.35
C CYS A 368 13.42 12.52 -5.12
N PHE A 369 14.56 11.84 -5.22
CA PHE A 369 15.59 11.83 -4.18
C PHE A 369 16.11 13.23 -3.87
N MET A 370 16.41 14.04 -4.87
CA MET A 370 16.91 15.41 -4.69
C MET A 370 15.86 16.36 -4.10
N ARG A 371 14.58 16.17 -4.43
CA ARG A 371 13.44 16.97 -3.93
C ARG A 371 12.96 16.59 -2.52
N THR A 372 13.37 15.43 -2.01
CA THR A 372 12.97 14.92 -0.68
C THR A 372 14.15 14.86 0.28
N GLU A 373 13.87 14.62 1.56
CA GLU A 373 14.90 14.39 2.59
C GLU A 373 15.15 12.90 2.83
N MET A 374 15.09 12.07 1.77
CA MET A 374 15.65 10.71 1.86
C MET A 374 17.16 10.80 2.10
N ASP A 375 17.69 9.90 2.92
CA ASP A 375 19.10 9.91 3.31
C ASP A 375 19.98 9.24 2.24
N TYR A 376 19.47 8.17 1.63
CA TYR A 376 20.15 7.43 0.57
C TYR A 376 19.23 7.10 -0.60
N LEU A 377 19.83 6.96 -1.77
CA LEU A 377 19.21 6.39 -2.97
C LEU A 377 20.08 5.25 -3.48
N VAL A 378 19.45 4.14 -3.80
CA VAL A 378 20.05 3.01 -4.50
C VAL A 378 19.29 2.82 -5.81
N ILE A 379 20.01 2.93 -6.91
CA ILE A 379 19.53 2.51 -8.23
C ILE A 379 20.41 1.37 -8.68
N GLU A 380 19.86 0.17 -8.73
CA GLU A 380 20.64 -1.05 -8.91
C GLU A 380 21.85 -1.11 -7.96
N ASN A 381 23.08 -1.05 -8.47
CA ASN A 381 24.32 -1.11 -7.70
C ASN A 381 24.91 0.27 -7.35
N PHE A 382 24.20 1.35 -7.68
CA PHE A 382 24.65 2.72 -7.52
C PHE A 382 24.11 3.29 -6.22
N LEU A 383 24.95 3.32 -5.19
CA LEU A 383 24.64 3.89 -3.88
C LEU A 383 24.98 5.37 -3.84
N MET A 384 23.99 6.19 -3.51
CA MET A 384 24.09 7.65 -3.39
C MET A 384 23.74 8.06 -1.96
N ALA A 385 24.64 8.79 -1.30
CA ALA A 385 24.34 9.47 -0.05
C ALA A 385 23.86 10.89 -0.35
N LYS A 386 22.82 11.35 0.35
CA LYS A 386 22.27 12.70 0.17
C LYS A 386 23.29 13.78 0.50
N SER A 387 24.14 13.52 1.50
CA SER A 387 25.23 14.41 1.94
C SER A 387 26.27 14.70 0.86
N ASP A 388 26.43 13.78 -0.09
CA ASP A 388 27.48 13.83 -1.10
C ASP A 388 26.99 14.49 -2.39
N GLN A 389 25.68 14.72 -2.52
CA GLN A 389 25.09 15.29 -3.73
C GLN A 389 25.34 16.80 -3.84
N PRO A 390 25.43 17.33 -5.07
CA PRO A 390 25.43 18.77 -5.29
C PRO A 390 24.23 19.45 -4.62
N LYS A 391 24.46 20.59 -3.98
CA LYS A 391 23.37 21.40 -3.43
C LYS A 391 22.59 22.02 -4.58
N ILE A 392 21.36 21.55 -4.78
CA ILE A 392 20.38 22.18 -5.67
C ILE A 392 19.49 23.08 -4.80
N GLU A 393 19.13 24.27 -5.28
CA GLU A 393 18.08 25.06 -4.62
C GLU A 393 16.81 24.20 -4.49
N LYS A 394 16.14 24.26 -3.33
CA LYS A 394 14.95 23.46 -3.08
C LYS A 394 13.84 23.87 -4.04
N ASP A 395 13.72 23.14 -5.14
CA ASP A 395 12.65 23.28 -6.10
C ASP A 395 11.36 22.65 -5.53
N LYS A 396 10.45 23.51 -5.10
CA LYS A 396 9.11 23.13 -4.60
C LYS A 396 8.04 23.19 -5.69
N SER A 397 8.39 23.47 -6.96
CA SER A 397 7.43 23.63 -8.06
C SER A 397 6.46 22.46 -8.22
N TRP A 398 6.87 21.24 -7.89
CA TRP A 398 6.02 20.04 -7.92
C TRP A 398 4.77 20.14 -7.02
N MET A 399 4.79 20.97 -5.96
CA MET A 399 3.61 21.20 -5.12
C MET A 399 2.50 21.95 -5.89
N ASP A 400 2.85 22.64 -6.97
CA ASP A 400 1.96 23.42 -7.82
C ASP A 400 1.66 22.72 -9.18
N GLU A 401 2.39 21.66 -9.54
CA GLU A 401 2.30 20.99 -10.86
C GLU A 401 1.13 20.00 -10.98
N PHE A 402 0.63 19.46 -9.88
CA PHE A 402 -0.43 18.45 -9.87
C PHE A 402 -1.57 18.84 -8.93
N GLU A 403 -2.80 18.84 -9.44
CA GLU A 403 -4.00 18.98 -8.59
C GLU A 403 -4.06 17.82 -7.60
N LEU A 404 -4.34 18.14 -6.34
CA LEU A 404 -4.45 17.17 -5.26
C LEU A 404 -5.84 16.50 -5.32
N ASP A 405 -5.87 15.18 -5.53
CA ASP A 405 -7.09 14.35 -5.47
C ASP A 405 -7.88 14.46 -4.15
#